data_AF-A0ABD2JEH2-F1
#
_entry.id   AF-A0ABD2JEH2-F1
#
_cell.length_a   1.000
_cell.length_b   1.000
_cell.length_c   1.000
_cell.angle_alpha   90.00
_cell.angle_beta   90.00
_cell.angle_gamma   90.00
#
_symmetry.space_group_name_H-M   'P 1'
#
loop_
_entity.id
_entity.type
_entity.pdbx_description
1 polymer ?
#
loop_
_entity_poly.entity_id
_entity_poly.type
_entity_poly.pdbx_seq_one_letter_code
_entity_poly.pdbx_strand_id
1 'polypeptide(L)'
;MFVVAQMAPLTLALLLITLLTAYDRCAVALTAGLGNGINMQPSYYNSGKVSLGLSQLKTLAPKVKTVRIEVEPFIPISLAKQWISEAAKNGFSIIVTYHKSTVLGSNDANELQQAANWWKTNYKSLAQSGTFVLNLMNEWGDHTITSSAYATAVNNALKIVRQVYRGTVIIDAPGWGQEAQTVKNAILGIGGAKIADTKIIPSLHLYPGGYNQQKNRWVDKSDIDDLAKAGRSLIIGEFGSLPPQNGGSDWAGIVSYAKSKGYTVLGWAWNGDGAYGMNMAQPSWSDQPTATTFTKSSYFNTIYNLFFEYRRAFRTVFLPASTDNHPHFVRIFHPKNGQKSKQVKMAPAPRGEKFCVKTAAKMAEEYAAQLKRKQEIQFLIQSFLICGFLEVQNLTFAWTPSLFSSLDGQWPFLVTFSENWISILLNSISPIILFSFNIDVRRIVRQLFVPFFLSFRCPFCAADRSPPAGVVQVRHLPTAARFVAARHHRQVQQCPSQFFVT
;
A
#
# COMPACT_ATOMS: atom_id res chain seq x y z
N MET A 1 -49.34 -28.60 3.53
CA MET A 1 -48.36 -27.50 3.35
C MET A 1 -46.97 -28.12 3.22
N PHE A 2 -46.67 -28.59 2.01
CA PHE A 2 -45.31 -28.94 1.60
C PHE A 2 -44.70 -27.67 0.96
N VAL A 3 -43.35 -27.60 0.91
CA VAL A 3 -42.51 -26.54 0.32
C VAL A 3 -42.02 -25.42 1.27
N VAL A 4 -41.21 -25.74 2.30
CA VAL A 4 -40.26 -24.75 2.90
C VAL A 4 -38.93 -25.37 3.40
N ALA A 5 -38.54 -26.59 2.98
CA ALA A 5 -37.37 -27.27 3.56
C ALA A 5 -36.17 -27.50 2.62
N GLN A 6 -36.14 -26.89 1.43
CA GLN A 6 -35.05 -27.09 0.45
C GLN A 6 -34.18 -25.85 0.16
N MET A 7 -34.38 -24.72 0.85
CA MET A 7 -33.71 -23.46 0.49
C MET A 7 -32.40 -23.15 1.24
N ALA A 8 -32.06 -23.89 2.30
CA ALA A 8 -30.89 -23.59 3.16
C ALA A 8 -29.51 -23.62 2.49
N PRO A 9 -29.16 -24.60 1.62
CA PRO A 9 -27.86 -24.59 0.94
C PRO A 9 -27.77 -23.47 -0.11
N LEU A 10 -28.91 -23.07 -0.67
CA LEU A 10 -28.97 -21.96 -1.63
C LEU A 10 -28.72 -20.62 -0.95
N THR A 11 -29.29 -20.37 0.25
CA THR A 11 -29.08 -19.14 1.01
C THR A 11 -27.66 -19.01 1.55
N LEU A 12 -27.02 -20.09 1.98
CA LEU A 12 -25.61 -20.05 2.43
C LEU A 12 -24.65 -19.82 1.25
N ALA A 13 -24.90 -20.46 0.10
CA ALA A 13 -24.16 -20.17 -1.13
C ALA A 13 -24.40 -18.72 -1.60
N LEU A 14 -25.62 -18.22 -1.53
CA LEU A 14 -25.95 -16.83 -1.85
C LEU A 14 -25.25 -15.86 -0.89
N LEU A 15 -25.18 -16.15 0.40
CA LEU A 15 -24.49 -15.35 1.40
C LEU A 15 -22.97 -15.35 1.16
N LEU A 16 -22.38 -16.51 0.83
CA LEU A 16 -20.96 -16.61 0.49
C LEU A 16 -20.64 -15.86 -0.81
N ILE A 17 -21.48 -16.00 -1.84
CA ILE A 17 -21.37 -15.25 -3.11
C ILE A 17 -21.55 -13.75 -2.84
N THR A 18 -22.46 -13.35 -1.96
CA THR A 18 -22.68 -11.95 -1.59
C THR A 18 -21.49 -11.39 -0.80
N LEU A 19 -20.89 -12.17 0.10
CA LEU A 19 -19.69 -11.80 0.84
C LEU A 19 -18.44 -11.76 -0.03
N LEU A 20 -18.27 -12.71 -0.95
CA LEU A 20 -17.18 -12.73 -1.94
C LEU A 20 -17.32 -11.56 -2.93
N THR A 21 -18.52 -11.32 -3.46
CA THR A 21 -18.78 -10.17 -4.34
C THR A 21 -18.69 -8.84 -3.60
N ALA A 22 -19.05 -8.76 -2.31
CA ALA A 22 -18.86 -7.57 -1.49
C ALA A 22 -17.36 -7.34 -1.18
N TYR A 23 -16.59 -8.40 -0.92
CA TYR A 23 -15.14 -8.33 -0.74
C TYR A 23 -14.45 -7.86 -2.02
N ASP A 24 -14.81 -8.43 -3.18
CA ASP A 24 -14.28 -8.01 -4.47
C ASP A 24 -14.68 -6.57 -4.81
N ARG A 25 -15.93 -6.15 -4.54
CA ARG A 25 -16.35 -4.75 -4.70
C ARG A 25 -15.60 -3.81 -3.76
N CYS A 26 -15.33 -4.23 -2.52
CA CYS A 26 -14.56 -3.45 -1.55
C CYS A 26 -13.09 -3.33 -1.97
N ALA A 27 -12.47 -4.42 -2.45
CA ALA A 27 -11.10 -4.43 -2.96
C ALA A 27 -10.95 -3.63 -4.28
N VAL A 28 -11.94 -3.70 -5.17
CA VAL A 28 -12.02 -2.87 -6.39
C VAL A 28 -12.22 -1.39 -6.02
N ALA A 29 -13.03 -1.09 -5.00
CA ALA A 29 -13.20 0.27 -4.49
C ALA A 29 -11.92 0.81 -3.82
N LEU A 30 -11.17 -0.04 -3.11
CA LEU A 30 -9.90 0.31 -2.45
C LEU A 30 -8.75 0.50 -3.45
N THR A 31 -8.68 -0.28 -4.53
CA THR A 31 -7.68 -0.12 -5.61
C THR A 31 -8.09 0.89 -6.68
N ALA A 32 -9.30 1.45 -6.58
CA ALA A 32 -9.97 2.17 -7.66
C ALA A 32 -10.04 1.40 -9.01
N GLY A 33 -9.83 0.08 -9.00
CA GLY A 33 -9.76 -0.76 -10.21
C GLY A 33 -8.54 -0.52 -11.11
N LEU A 34 -7.63 0.39 -10.73
CA LEU A 34 -6.47 0.77 -11.53
C LEU A 34 -5.37 -0.29 -11.42
N GLY A 35 -5.08 -0.73 -10.20
CA GLY A 35 -3.91 -1.54 -9.90
C GLY A 35 -2.60 -0.73 -9.95
N ASN A 36 -1.55 -1.28 -9.34
CA ASN A 36 -0.28 -0.57 -9.20
C ASN A 36 0.35 -0.21 -10.54
N GLY A 37 1.05 0.91 -10.58
CA GLY A 37 1.48 1.50 -11.82
C GLY A 37 2.71 2.36 -11.70
N ILE A 38 2.95 3.14 -12.74
CA ILE A 38 4.12 4.00 -12.89
C ILE A 38 3.73 5.29 -13.60
N ASN A 39 4.42 6.38 -13.26
CA ASN A 39 4.33 7.67 -13.93
C ASN A 39 5.23 7.71 -15.17
N MET A 40 4.89 8.56 -16.13
CA MET A 40 5.74 8.87 -17.28
C MET A 40 5.51 10.31 -17.75
N GLN A 41 6.60 10.96 -18.17
CA GLN A 41 6.58 12.39 -18.50
C GLN A 41 7.04 12.64 -19.93
N PRO A 42 6.28 12.16 -20.93
CA PRO A 42 6.71 12.23 -22.33
C PRO A 42 6.79 13.67 -22.84
N SER A 43 6.11 14.61 -22.20
CA SER A 43 6.03 16.02 -22.59
C SER A 43 7.37 16.77 -22.60
N TYR A 44 8.35 16.37 -21.77
CA TYR A 44 9.56 17.17 -21.54
C TYR A 44 10.66 17.03 -22.57
N TYR A 45 10.66 15.94 -23.34
CA TYR A 45 11.75 15.62 -24.24
C TYR A 45 11.27 15.52 -25.68
N ASN A 46 12.11 16.02 -26.58
CA ASN A 46 11.86 15.98 -28.03
C ASN A 46 10.47 16.51 -28.43
N SER A 47 10.00 17.55 -27.74
CA SER A 47 8.66 18.14 -27.93
C SER A 47 7.53 17.09 -27.87
N GLY A 48 7.65 16.09 -27.00
CA GLY A 48 6.69 15.00 -26.87
C GLY A 48 6.86 13.84 -27.85
N LYS A 49 7.78 13.92 -28.82
CA LYS A 49 8.00 12.88 -29.82
C LYS A 49 8.93 11.79 -29.27
N VAL A 50 8.46 11.09 -28.25
CA VAL A 50 9.22 10.02 -27.59
C VAL A 50 8.64 8.65 -27.89
N SER A 51 9.50 7.63 -27.93
CA SER A 51 9.07 6.23 -27.97
C SER A 51 8.77 5.77 -26.55
N LEU A 52 7.50 5.45 -26.24
CA LEU A 52 7.11 5.14 -24.86
C LEU A 52 7.68 3.80 -24.34
N GLY A 53 7.98 2.86 -25.23
CA GLY A 53 8.56 1.57 -24.86
C GLY A 53 7.60 0.68 -24.05
N LEU A 54 6.29 0.80 -24.26
CA LEU A 54 5.27 0.15 -23.42
C LEU A 54 5.27 -1.38 -23.54
N SER A 55 5.69 -1.94 -24.67
CA SER A 55 5.85 -3.40 -24.81
C SER A 55 7.03 -3.92 -23.98
N GLN A 56 8.15 -3.19 -23.94
CA GLN A 56 9.28 -3.48 -23.07
C GLN A 56 8.90 -3.29 -21.61
N LEU A 57 8.14 -2.25 -21.25
CA LEU A 57 7.63 -2.06 -19.89
C LEU A 57 6.84 -3.29 -19.41
N LYS A 58 5.93 -3.84 -20.23
CA LYS A 58 5.18 -5.06 -19.87
C LYS A 58 6.10 -6.25 -19.58
N THR A 59 7.16 -6.39 -20.36
CA THR A 59 8.11 -7.50 -20.25
C THR A 59 9.01 -7.33 -19.02
N LEU A 60 9.53 -6.13 -18.80
CA LEU A 60 10.47 -5.83 -17.72
C LEU A 60 9.78 -5.72 -16.36
N ALA A 61 8.52 -5.26 -16.34
CA ALA A 61 7.76 -4.92 -15.15
C ALA A 61 6.31 -5.47 -15.16
N PRO A 62 6.09 -6.81 -15.25
CA PRO A 62 4.76 -7.42 -15.44
C PRO A 62 3.71 -7.13 -14.34
N LYS A 63 4.13 -6.53 -13.22
CA LYS A 63 3.27 -6.11 -12.11
C LYS A 63 2.69 -4.71 -12.28
N VAL A 64 3.24 -3.92 -13.21
CA VAL A 64 2.69 -2.62 -13.60
C VAL A 64 1.43 -2.88 -14.41
N LYS A 65 0.31 -2.35 -13.93
CA LYS A 65 -1.03 -2.43 -14.55
C LYS A 65 -1.54 -1.07 -14.99
N THR A 66 -1.08 0.01 -14.34
CA THR A 66 -1.46 1.39 -14.67
C THR A 66 -0.28 2.20 -15.17
N VAL A 67 -0.54 3.07 -16.14
CA VAL A 67 0.36 4.16 -16.54
C VAL A 67 -0.31 5.51 -16.26
N ARG A 68 0.36 6.41 -15.53
CA ARG A 68 -0.04 7.81 -15.36
C ARG A 68 0.79 8.68 -16.30
N ILE A 69 0.13 9.29 -17.28
CA ILE A 69 0.75 10.04 -18.36
C ILE A 69 0.58 11.53 -18.07
N GLU A 70 1.71 12.23 -17.91
CA GLU A 70 1.72 13.67 -17.68
C GLU A 70 1.73 14.44 -19.00
N VAL A 71 0.69 15.24 -19.20
CA VAL A 71 0.47 16.02 -20.41
C VAL A 71 0.64 17.50 -20.11
N GLU A 72 1.68 18.10 -20.67
CA GLU A 72 1.87 19.54 -20.64
C GLU A 72 0.93 20.26 -21.61
N PRO A 73 0.31 21.39 -21.24
CA PRO A 73 -0.62 22.12 -22.10
C PRO A 73 0.04 22.68 -23.37
N PHE A 74 1.36 22.84 -23.38
CA PHE A 74 2.12 23.28 -24.56
C PHE A 74 2.34 22.16 -25.58
N ILE A 75 2.08 20.90 -25.23
CA ILE A 75 2.20 19.77 -26.16
C ILE A 75 0.94 19.67 -27.03
N PRO A 76 1.10 19.47 -28.36
CA PRO A 76 -0.03 19.16 -29.23
C PRO A 76 -0.82 17.95 -28.73
N ILE A 77 -2.14 18.10 -28.57
CA ILE A 77 -3.01 17.00 -28.09
C ILE A 77 -2.96 15.75 -28.98
N SER A 78 -2.52 15.87 -30.24
CA SER A 78 -2.29 14.73 -31.13
C SER A 78 -1.22 13.77 -30.60
N LEU A 79 -0.20 14.27 -29.90
CA LEU A 79 0.81 13.43 -29.25
C LEU A 79 0.25 12.74 -28.01
N ALA A 80 -0.51 13.47 -27.17
CA ALA A 80 -1.22 12.87 -26.04
C ALA A 80 -2.18 11.75 -26.48
N LYS A 81 -2.90 11.93 -27.60
CA LYS A 81 -3.73 10.89 -28.22
C LYS A 81 -2.91 9.66 -28.61
N GLN A 82 -1.73 9.84 -29.19
CA GLN A 82 -0.84 8.73 -29.55
C GLN A 82 -0.40 7.95 -28.31
N TRP A 83 0.02 8.63 -27.25
CA TRP A 83 0.42 7.99 -25.99
C TRP A 83 -0.72 7.18 -25.35
N ILE A 84 -1.93 7.76 -25.27
CA ILE A 84 -3.12 7.08 -24.76
C ILE A 84 -3.44 5.84 -25.61
N SER A 85 -3.39 5.97 -26.94
CA SER A 85 -3.66 4.85 -27.85
C SER A 85 -2.63 3.73 -27.71
N GLU A 86 -1.35 4.07 -27.57
CA GLU A 86 -0.29 3.09 -27.35
C GLU A 86 -0.47 2.35 -26.02
N ALA A 87 -0.81 3.06 -24.94
CA ALA A 87 -1.09 2.47 -23.64
C ALA A 87 -2.30 1.54 -23.68
N ALA A 88 -3.38 1.96 -24.35
CA ALA A 88 -4.58 1.15 -24.51
C ALA A 88 -4.30 -0.13 -25.31
N LYS A 89 -3.57 -0.03 -26.43
CA LYS A 89 -3.15 -1.20 -27.24
C LYS A 89 -2.29 -2.18 -26.45
N ASN A 90 -1.50 -1.67 -25.51
CA ASN A 90 -0.69 -2.50 -24.62
C ASN A 90 -1.49 -3.07 -23.43
N GLY A 91 -2.76 -2.69 -23.24
CA GLY A 91 -3.63 -3.23 -22.21
C GLY A 91 -3.37 -2.68 -20.82
N PHE A 92 -2.83 -1.45 -20.72
CA PHE A 92 -2.69 -0.76 -19.44
C PHE A 92 -3.99 -0.03 -19.06
N SER A 93 -4.25 0.03 -17.76
CA SER A 93 -5.10 1.09 -17.19
C SER A 93 -4.40 2.43 -17.36
N ILE A 94 -5.15 3.47 -17.68
CA ILE A 94 -4.57 4.77 -18.05
C ILE A 94 -5.09 5.84 -17.10
N ILE A 95 -4.17 6.63 -16.54
CA ILE A 95 -4.46 7.92 -15.93
C ILE A 95 -3.83 8.97 -16.84
N VAL A 96 -4.59 10.01 -17.16
CA VAL A 96 -4.06 11.17 -17.88
C VAL A 96 -4.14 12.37 -16.94
N THR A 97 -3.00 13.02 -16.74
CA THR A 97 -2.84 14.15 -15.83
C THR A 97 -2.55 15.41 -16.63
N TYR A 98 -3.31 16.47 -16.37
CA TYR A 98 -2.91 17.81 -16.80
C TYR A 98 -1.73 18.24 -15.93
N HIS A 99 -0.58 18.49 -16.55
CA HIS A 99 0.62 18.86 -15.83
C HIS A 99 1.12 20.19 -16.37
N LYS A 100 1.30 21.23 -15.53
CA LYS A 100 1.87 22.51 -15.96
C LYS A 100 3.03 22.85 -15.03
N SER A 101 4.22 22.40 -15.40
CA SER A 101 5.41 22.45 -14.53
C SER A 101 5.75 23.85 -14.02
N THR A 102 5.45 24.88 -14.81
CA THR A 102 5.75 26.28 -14.47
C THR A 102 4.93 26.84 -13.30
N VAL A 103 3.90 26.13 -12.83
CA VAL A 103 2.99 26.58 -11.76
C VAL A 103 2.72 25.51 -10.69
N LEU A 104 3.59 24.50 -10.57
CA LEU A 104 3.49 23.50 -9.49
C LEU A 104 3.49 24.19 -8.12
N GLY A 105 2.59 23.79 -7.24
CA GLY A 105 2.40 24.42 -5.94
C GLY A 105 1.74 25.81 -5.97
N SER A 106 1.28 26.30 -7.12
CA SER A 106 0.56 27.58 -7.18
C SER A 106 -0.74 27.53 -6.38
N ASN A 107 -1.00 28.56 -5.58
CA ASN A 107 -2.28 28.77 -4.90
C ASN A 107 -3.30 29.56 -5.75
N ASP A 108 -2.94 29.95 -6.98
CA ASP A 108 -3.85 30.68 -7.86
C ASP A 108 -4.96 29.73 -8.37
N ALA A 109 -6.19 29.96 -7.93
CA ALA A 109 -7.35 29.19 -8.36
C ALA A 109 -7.62 29.27 -9.87
N ASN A 110 -7.13 30.33 -10.54
CA ASN A 110 -7.22 30.46 -11.98
C ASN A 110 -6.40 29.38 -12.72
N GLU A 111 -5.29 28.91 -12.15
CA GLU A 111 -4.50 27.82 -12.76
C GLU A 111 -5.28 26.50 -12.77
N LEU A 112 -5.95 26.16 -11.67
CA LEU A 112 -6.82 24.98 -11.61
C LEU A 112 -8.04 25.12 -12.51
N GLN A 113 -8.58 26.33 -12.65
CA GLN A 113 -9.67 26.61 -13.58
C GLN A 113 -9.24 26.50 -15.05
N GLN A 114 -8.04 26.95 -15.40
CA GLN A 114 -7.44 26.75 -16.72
C GLN A 114 -7.26 25.27 -17.05
N ALA A 115 -6.76 24.46 -16.09
CA ALA A 115 -6.67 23.01 -16.25
C ALA A 115 -8.05 22.39 -16.53
N ALA A 116 -9.09 22.78 -15.78
CA ALA A 116 -10.45 22.33 -16.01
C ALA A 116 -11.01 22.71 -17.39
N ASN A 117 -10.71 23.93 -17.87
CA ASN A 117 -11.08 24.39 -19.20
C ASN A 117 -10.32 23.62 -20.30
N TRP A 118 -9.05 23.31 -20.09
CA TRP A 118 -8.28 22.45 -21.01
C TRP A 118 -8.94 21.07 -21.13
N TRP A 119 -9.38 20.48 -20.02
CA TRP A 119 -10.14 19.22 -20.04
C TRP A 119 -11.46 19.37 -20.80
N LYS A 120 -12.23 20.43 -20.53
CA LYS A 120 -13.48 20.70 -21.25
C LYS A 120 -13.26 20.78 -22.76
N THR A 121 -12.20 21.42 -23.21
CA THR A 121 -11.87 21.56 -24.63
C THR A 121 -11.40 20.25 -25.25
N ASN A 122 -10.55 19.48 -24.56
CA ASN A 122 -9.78 18.39 -25.18
C ASN A 122 -10.30 16.98 -24.87
N TYR A 123 -11.07 16.80 -23.79
CA TYR A 123 -11.47 15.48 -23.30
C TYR A 123 -12.14 14.61 -24.37
N LYS A 124 -13.08 15.16 -25.15
CA LYS A 124 -13.79 14.40 -26.19
C LYS A 124 -12.82 13.81 -27.23
N SER A 125 -11.79 14.56 -27.63
CA SER A 125 -10.79 14.12 -28.61
C SER A 125 -9.82 13.09 -28.02
N LEU A 126 -9.41 13.29 -26.75
CA LEU A 126 -8.54 12.36 -26.03
C LEU A 126 -9.24 11.02 -25.78
N ALA A 127 -10.50 11.03 -25.36
CA ALA A 127 -11.30 9.85 -25.04
C ALA A 127 -11.55 8.93 -26.25
N GLN A 128 -11.43 9.44 -27.48
CA GLN A 128 -11.45 8.61 -28.69
C GLN A 128 -10.22 7.71 -28.84
N SER A 129 -9.13 8.01 -28.12
CA SER A 129 -7.86 7.28 -28.24
C SER A 129 -7.71 6.16 -27.21
N GLY A 130 -8.56 6.12 -26.19
CA GLY A 130 -8.57 5.12 -25.14
C GLY A 130 -9.41 5.55 -23.94
N THR A 131 -9.80 4.60 -23.10
CA THR A 131 -10.46 4.88 -21.82
C THR A 131 -9.42 5.19 -20.76
N PHE A 132 -9.59 6.31 -20.05
CA PHE A 132 -8.68 6.73 -18.99
C PHE A 132 -9.41 7.40 -17.84
N VAL A 133 -8.76 7.41 -16.67
CA VAL A 133 -9.14 8.22 -15.52
C VAL A 133 -8.44 9.58 -15.62
N LEU A 134 -9.19 10.64 -15.42
CA LEU A 134 -8.69 12.02 -15.46
C LEU A 134 -8.13 12.41 -14.08
N ASN A 135 -6.89 12.89 -14.05
CA ASN A 135 -6.31 13.59 -12.90
C ASN A 135 -6.28 15.09 -13.19
N LEU A 136 -6.99 15.86 -12.36
CA LEU A 136 -7.42 17.22 -12.65
C LEU A 136 -6.26 18.14 -13.01
N MET A 137 -5.25 18.18 -12.16
CA MET A 137 -4.02 18.95 -12.33
C MET A 137 -2.97 18.39 -11.37
N ASN A 138 -1.74 18.23 -11.84
CA ASN A 138 -0.64 17.80 -10.98
C ASN A 138 -0.34 18.86 -9.92
N GLU A 139 -0.30 18.46 -8.65
CA GLU A 139 0.32 19.22 -7.55
C GLU A 139 -0.09 20.70 -7.44
N TRP A 140 -1.37 21.02 -7.68
CA TRP A 140 -1.87 22.37 -7.47
C TRP A 140 -2.04 22.69 -5.97
N GLY A 141 -1.54 23.86 -5.56
CA GLY A 141 -1.54 24.36 -4.17
C GLY A 141 -0.26 24.03 -3.39
N ASP A 142 0.22 24.98 -2.59
CA ASP A 142 1.37 24.81 -1.69
C ASP A 142 0.95 24.38 -0.27
N HIS A 143 1.90 24.34 0.67
CA HIS A 143 1.69 23.97 2.07
C HIS A 143 0.80 24.96 2.87
N THR A 144 0.57 26.17 2.35
CA THR A 144 -0.13 27.25 3.05
C THR A 144 -1.61 27.37 2.66
N ILE A 145 -2.04 26.70 1.58
CA ILE A 145 -3.45 26.75 1.16
C ILE A 145 -4.38 26.18 2.22
N THR A 146 -5.45 26.92 2.52
CA THR A 146 -6.47 26.47 3.48
C THR A 146 -7.37 25.39 2.87
N SER A 147 -7.94 24.53 3.71
CA SER A 147 -8.91 23.51 3.26
C SER A 147 -10.12 24.14 2.55
N SER A 148 -10.58 25.30 3.02
CA SER A 148 -11.69 26.03 2.40
C SER A 148 -11.34 26.59 1.02
N ALA A 149 -10.16 27.18 0.86
CA ALA A 149 -9.69 27.68 -0.44
C ALA A 149 -9.47 26.54 -1.44
N TYR A 150 -8.82 25.46 -1.01
CA TYR A 150 -8.64 24.25 -1.82
C TYR A 150 -9.99 23.64 -2.24
N ALA A 151 -10.92 23.45 -1.31
CA ALA A 151 -12.25 22.92 -1.61
C ALA A 151 -13.02 23.80 -2.61
N THR A 152 -12.95 25.11 -2.45
CA THR A 152 -13.64 26.08 -3.33
C THR A 152 -13.09 26.01 -4.76
N ALA A 153 -11.76 26.05 -4.92
CA ALA A 153 -11.12 25.95 -6.23
C ALA A 153 -11.41 24.60 -6.91
N VAL A 154 -11.29 23.49 -6.17
CA VAL A 154 -11.59 22.15 -6.67
C VAL A 154 -13.06 22.02 -7.10
N ASN A 155 -14.02 22.52 -6.31
CA ASN A 155 -15.44 22.51 -6.69
C ASN A 155 -15.70 23.29 -8.00
N ASN A 156 -15.09 24.46 -8.15
CA ASN A 156 -15.24 25.27 -9.36
C ASN A 156 -14.67 24.56 -10.59
N ALA A 157 -13.50 23.95 -10.46
CA ALA A 157 -12.87 23.15 -11.51
C ALA A 157 -13.70 21.91 -11.86
N LEU A 158 -14.19 21.16 -10.85
CA LEU A 158 -15.03 19.99 -11.06
C LEU A 158 -16.35 20.34 -11.77
N LYS A 159 -16.98 21.48 -11.44
CA LYS A 159 -18.19 21.94 -12.15
C LYS A 159 -17.96 22.08 -13.66
N ILE A 160 -16.76 22.48 -14.09
CA ILE A 160 -16.37 22.57 -15.50
C ILE A 160 -16.11 21.17 -16.07
N VAL A 161 -15.28 20.36 -15.42
CA VAL A 161 -14.94 18.99 -15.87
C VAL A 161 -16.19 18.10 -16.00
N ARG A 162 -17.18 18.26 -15.11
CA ARG A 162 -18.44 17.49 -15.15
C ARG A 162 -19.32 17.76 -16.38
N GLN A 163 -19.03 18.81 -17.15
CA GLN A 163 -19.67 19.04 -18.45
C GLN A 163 -19.24 18.00 -19.49
N VAL A 164 -18.04 17.42 -19.34
CA VAL A 164 -17.47 16.49 -20.33
C VAL A 164 -17.16 15.10 -19.77
N TYR A 165 -16.97 14.96 -18.46
CA TYR A 165 -16.53 13.71 -17.84
C TYR A 165 -17.35 13.32 -16.60
N ARG A 166 -17.96 12.12 -16.63
CA ARG A 166 -18.82 11.58 -15.57
C ARG A 166 -18.14 10.56 -14.65
N GLY A 167 -16.94 10.10 -15.03
CA GLY A 167 -16.16 9.13 -14.27
C GLY A 167 -15.50 9.76 -13.05
N THR A 168 -14.77 8.95 -12.28
CA THR A 168 -14.06 9.44 -11.10
C THR A 168 -12.90 10.36 -11.50
N VAL A 169 -12.73 11.48 -10.79
CA VAL A 169 -11.64 12.44 -11.01
C VAL A 169 -10.61 12.29 -9.89
N ILE A 170 -9.33 12.14 -10.26
CA ILE A 170 -8.24 12.18 -9.29
C ILE A 170 -7.91 13.64 -9.00
N ILE A 171 -7.84 13.99 -7.71
CA ILE A 171 -7.40 15.31 -7.23
C ILE A 171 -6.14 15.12 -6.40
N ASP A 172 -5.09 15.87 -6.71
CA ASP A 172 -3.83 15.78 -5.96
C ASP A 172 -3.93 16.64 -4.70
N ALA A 173 -3.32 16.18 -3.62
CA ALA A 173 -3.21 16.98 -2.41
C ALA A 173 -2.37 18.25 -2.68
N PRO A 174 -2.65 19.37 -1.99
CA PRO A 174 -1.77 20.52 -2.06
C PRO A 174 -0.46 20.25 -1.30
N GLY A 175 0.44 21.24 -1.28
CA GLY A 175 1.80 21.08 -0.78
C GLY A 175 2.56 20.08 -1.64
N TRP A 176 2.48 20.21 -2.97
CA TRP A 176 3.10 19.26 -3.91
C TRP A 176 2.71 17.81 -3.64
N GLY A 177 1.42 17.56 -3.39
CA GLY A 177 0.90 16.22 -3.11
C GLY A 177 1.04 15.72 -1.67
N GLN A 178 1.43 16.56 -0.70
CA GLN A 178 1.83 16.10 0.64
C GLN A 178 0.84 16.45 1.77
N GLU A 179 -0.10 17.39 1.55
CA GLU A 179 -1.04 17.89 2.57
C GLU A 179 -2.30 17.02 2.75
N ALA A 180 -2.13 15.82 3.28
CA ALA A 180 -3.24 14.87 3.54
C ALA A 180 -4.34 15.45 4.44
N GLN A 181 -3.96 16.25 5.45
CA GLN A 181 -4.90 16.80 6.43
C GLN A 181 -5.76 17.92 5.82
N THR A 182 -5.19 18.72 4.92
CA THR A 182 -5.91 19.77 4.18
C THR A 182 -6.97 19.15 3.29
N VAL A 183 -6.64 18.08 2.57
CA VAL A 183 -7.59 17.34 1.72
C VAL A 183 -8.69 16.69 2.54
N LYS A 184 -8.35 16.00 3.65
CA LYS A 184 -9.35 15.43 4.56
C LYS A 184 -10.34 16.49 5.03
N ASN A 185 -9.83 17.63 5.48
CA ASN A 185 -10.65 18.74 5.95
C ASN A 185 -11.53 19.31 4.82
N ALA A 186 -11.00 19.48 3.62
CA ALA A 186 -11.74 19.92 2.44
C ALA A 186 -12.87 18.94 2.05
N ILE A 187 -12.63 17.63 2.12
CA ILE A 187 -13.66 16.61 1.83
C ILE A 187 -14.76 16.60 2.92
N LEU A 188 -14.38 16.78 4.18
CA LEU A 188 -15.31 16.77 5.31
C LEU A 188 -16.02 18.12 5.54
N GLY A 189 -15.54 19.21 4.93
CA GLY A 189 -16.05 20.57 5.18
C GLY A 189 -15.53 21.18 6.49
N ILE A 190 -14.40 20.70 7.00
CA ILE A 190 -13.78 21.23 8.23
C ILE A 190 -12.98 22.47 7.85
N GLY A 191 -13.29 23.59 8.51
CA GLY A 191 -12.63 24.87 8.28
C GLY A 191 -13.23 25.71 7.15
N GLY A 192 -14.43 25.38 6.66
CA GLY A 192 -15.16 26.20 5.71
C GLY A 192 -15.83 25.39 4.60
N ALA A 193 -15.43 25.63 3.35
CA ALA A 193 -16.01 24.96 2.19
C ALA A 193 -15.76 23.45 2.18
N LYS A 194 -16.73 22.70 1.63
CA LYS A 194 -16.69 21.25 1.45
C LYS A 194 -16.60 20.90 -0.02
N ILE A 195 -15.76 19.93 -0.40
CA ILE A 195 -15.79 19.36 -1.75
C ILE A 195 -17.11 18.58 -1.90
N ALA A 196 -18.00 19.09 -2.74
CA ALA A 196 -19.36 18.57 -2.87
C ALA A 196 -19.42 17.31 -3.74
N ASP A 197 -18.50 17.18 -4.69
CA ASP A 197 -18.43 16.02 -5.58
C ASP A 197 -17.98 14.76 -4.82
N THR A 198 -18.73 13.68 -4.97
CA THR A 198 -18.45 12.39 -4.32
C THR A 198 -17.66 11.44 -5.21
N LYS A 199 -17.57 11.70 -6.52
CA LYS A 199 -16.83 10.90 -7.52
C LYS A 199 -15.42 11.43 -7.71
N ILE A 200 -14.70 11.50 -6.60
CA ILE A 200 -13.30 11.93 -6.54
C ILE A 200 -12.44 10.87 -5.85
N ILE A 201 -11.15 10.84 -6.20
CA ILE A 201 -10.12 10.08 -5.50
C ILE A 201 -8.98 11.06 -5.15
N PRO A 202 -8.74 11.36 -3.87
CA PRO A 202 -7.52 12.05 -3.46
C PRO A 202 -6.25 11.26 -3.77
N SER A 203 -5.20 11.97 -4.18
CA SER A 203 -3.86 11.45 -4.47
C SER A 203 -2.82 12.08 -3.54
N LEU A 204 -1.95 11.25 -2.95
CA LEU A 204 -0.76 11.69 -2.21
C LEU A 204 0.52 11.36 -2.97
N HIS A 205 1.50 12.25 -2.89
CA HIS A 205 2.83 12.11 -3.49
C HIS A 205 3.86 11.94 -2.38
N LEU A 206 4.61 10.84 -2.42
CA LEU A 206 5.44 10.38 -1.31
C LEU A 206 6.92 10.36 -1.68
N TYR A 207 7.67 11.30 -1.10
CA TYR A 207 9.11 11.44 -1.27
C TYR A 207 9.81 11.57 0.09
N PRO A 208 11.15 11.41 0.17
CA PRO A 208 11.91 11.57 1.41
C PRO A 208 11.64 12.89 2.14
N GLY A 209 11.52 14.00 1.38
CA GLY A 209 11.17 15.34 1.87
C GLY A 209 9.69 15.55 2.21
N GLY A 210 8.87 14.50 2.11
CA GLY A 210 7.45 14.44 2.46
C GLY A 210 7.03 15.24 3.70
N TYR A 211 6.44 16.44 3.60
CA TYR A 211 6.01 17.23 4.78
C TYR A 211 4.50 17.54 4.79
N ASN A 212 3.85 17.33 5.93
CA ASN A 212 2.47 17.74 6.19
C ASN A 212 2.49 18.93 7.15
N GLN A 213 2.43 20.14 6.59
CA GLN A 213 2.53 21.41 7.30
C GLN A 213 1.40 21.58 8.30
N GLN A 214 0.18 21.18 7.94
CA GLN A 214 -0.97 21.31 8.84
C GLN A 214 -0.81 20.47 10.13
N LYS A 215 -0.04 19.38 10.07
CA LYS A 215 0.31 18.58 11.25
C LYS A 215 1.70 18.87 11.82
N ASN A 216 2.45 19.76 11.18
CA ASN A 216 3.81 20.11 11.55
C ASN A 216 4.73 18.89 11.76
N ARG A 217 4.70 17.94 10.82
CA ARG A 217 5.56 16.75 10.81
C ARG A 217 5.77 16.21 9.40
N TRP A 218 6.79 15.37 9.24
CA TRP A 218 6.96 14.54 8.04
C TRP A 218 5.72 13.68 7.80
N VAL A 219 5.40 13.44 6.53
CA VAL A 219 4.35 12.51 6.13
C VAL A 219 4.66 11.12 6.67
N ASP A 220 3.64 10.46 7.22
CA ASP A 220 3.77 9.11 7.78
C ASP A 220 2.52 8.26 7.47
N LYS A 221 2.48 7.03 8.00
CA LYS A 221 1.39 6.07 7.75
C LYS A 221 0.02 6.58 8.21
N SER A 222 -0.02 7.44 9.22
CA SER A 222 -1.28 7.99 9.73
C SER A 222 -1.95 8.96 8.76
N ASP A 223 -1.21 9.52 7.80
CA ASP A 223 -1.80 10.35 6.73
C ASP A 223 -2.65 9.53 5.76
N ILE A 224 -2.27 8.27 5.52
CA ILE A 224 -3.09 7.32 4.77
C ILE A 224 -4.39 7.03 5.52
N ASP A 225 -4.28 6.74 6.82
CA ASP A 225 -5.46 6.46 7.65
C ASP A 225 -6.37 7.68 7.79
N ASP A 226 -5.83 8.90 7.76
CA ASP A 226 -6.61 10.12 7.85
C ASP A 226 -7.38 10.43 6.57
N LEU A 227 -6.78 10.26 5.40
CA LEU A 227 -7.53 10.34 4.14
C LEU A 227 -8.60 9.26 4.03
N ALA A 228 -8.32 8.04 4.50
CA ALA A 228 -9.33 6.98 4.54
C ALA A 228 -10.55 7.38 5.39
N LYS A 229 -10.35 8.08 6.51
CA LYS A 229 -11.44 8.62 7.36
C LYS A 229 -12.26 9.70 6.67
N ALA A 230 -11.79 10.30 5.59
CA ALA A 230 -12.58 11.25 4.80
C ALA A 230 -13.74 10.58 4.03
N GLY A 231 -13.83 9.25 4.05
CA GLY A 231 -14.90 8.51 3.38
C GLY A 231 -14.76 8.47 1.86
N ARG A 232 -13.52 8.49 1.37
CA ARG A 232 -13.14 8.37 -0.04
C ARG A 232 -12.05 7.31 -0.19
N SER A 233 -12.00 6.67 -1.35
CA SER A 233 -10.80 5.91 -1.75
C SER A 233 -9.65 6.87 -2.02
N LEU A 234 -8.40 6.39 -1.98
CA LEU A 234 -7.22 7.22 -2.25
C LEU A 234 -6.22 6.44 -3.09
N ILE A 235 -5.30 7.16 -3.73
CA ILE A 235 -4.11 6.58 -4.35
C ILE A 235 -2.85 7.24 -3.83
N ILE A 236 -1.73 6.52 -3.95
CA ILE A 236 -0.42 7.15 -3.96
C ILE A 236 -0.09 7.43 -5.43
N GLY A 237 -0.38 8.66 -5.88
CA GLY A 237 -0.23 9.05 -7.29
C GLY A 237 1.22 9.18 -7.74
N GLU A 238 2.12 9.41 -6.78
CA GLU A 238 3.56 9.42 -7.02
C GLU A 238 4.29 8.89 -5.79
N PHE A 239 5.38 8.17 -6.03
CA PHE A 239 6.38 7.94 -5.00
C PHE A 239 7.75 7.70 -5.62
N GLY A 240 8.80 8.15 -4.94
CA GLY A 240 10.16 7.99 -5.42
C GLY A 240 11.21 8.26 -4.36
N SER A 241 12.47 7.98 -4.70
CA SER A 241 13.60 8.16 -3.78
C SER A 241 14.40 9.44 -4.04
N LEU A 242 13.73 10.51 -4.49
CA LEU A 242 14.31 11.81 -4.85
C LEU A 242 15.62 12.12 -4.10
N PRO A 243 16.79 12.11 -4.77
CA PRO A 243 17.98 12.75 -4.24
C PRO A 243 17.92 14.28 -4.49
N PRO A 244 18.40 15.17 -3.60
CA PRO A 244 19.05 14.97 -2.30
C PRO A 244 18.20 15.54 -1.14
N GLN A 245 16.88 15.32 -1.12
CA GLN A 245 16.08 15.84 -0.03
C GLN A 245 16.32 15.00 1.23
N ASN A 246 17.17 15.51 2.13
CA ASN A 246 17.22 15.04 3.50
C ASN A 246 15.82 15.25 4.11
N GLY A 247 15.11 14.16 4.37
CA GLY A 247 13.79 14.24 4.99
C GLY A 247 13.48 13.00 5.81
N GLY A 248 12.56 13.17 6.76
CA GLY A 248 12.21 12.15 7.74
C GLY A 248 11.07 11.23 7.32
N SER A 249 10.55 11.38 6.09
CA SER A 249 9.44 10.56 5.59
C SER A 249 9.93 9.16 5.17
N ASP A 250 9.42 8.12 5.84
CA ASP A 250 9.57 6.71 5.44
C ASP A 250 8.70 6.40 4.21
N TRP A 251 8.96 7.07 3.09
CA TRP A 251 8.14 6.98 1.87
C TRP A 251 7.89 5.54 1.45
N ALA A 252 8.92 4.68 1.47
CA ALA A 252 8.81 3.27 1.07
C ALA A 252 7.94 2.45 2.04
N GLY A 253 8.06 2.71 3.35
CA GLY A 253 7.21 2.08 4.36
C GLY A 253 5.77 2.57 4.32
N ILE A 254 5.53 3.83 3.94
CA ILE A 254 4.18 4.40 3.73
C ILE A 254 3.54 3.79 2.47
N VAL A 255 4.27 3.70 1.35
CA VAL A 255 3.81 3.03 0.12
C VAL A 255 3.45 1.56 0.40
N SER A 256 4.30 0.85 1.14
CA SER A 256 4.03 -0.54 1.54
C SER A 256 2.77 -0.64 2.40
N TYR A 257 2.55 0.32 3.29
CA TYR A 257 1.34 0.39 4.11
C TYR A 257 0.09 0.67 3.28
N ALA A 258 0.13 1.67 2.38
CA ALA A 258 -0.98 1.99 1.48
C ALA A 258 -1.38 0.79 0.61
N LYS A 259 -0.39 0.09 0.03
CA LYS A 259 -0.63 -1.14 -0.73
C LYS A 259 -1.23 -2.26 0.13
N SER A 260 -0.79 -2.40 1.39
CA SER A 260 -1.37 -3.39 2.32
C SER A 260 -2.84 -3.11 2.69
N LYS A 261 -3.30 -1.87 2.48
CA LYS A 261 -4.71 -1.46 2.62
C LYS A 261 -5.49 -1.61 1.31
N GLY A 262 -4.84 -2.08 0.25
CA GLY A 262 -5.44 -2.24 -1.08
C GLY A 262 -5.44 -0.96 -1.91
N TYR A 263 -4.73 0.11 -1.52
CA TYR A 263 -4.67 1.32 -2.35
C TYR A 263 -3.73 1.16 -3.54
N THR A 264 -4.09 1.76 -4.67
CA THR A 264 -3.22 1.83 -5.85
C THR A 264 -2.03 2.74 -5.56
N VAL A 265 -0.84 2.28 -5.92
CA VAL A 265 0.41 3.06 -5.81
C VAL A 265 1.11 3.17 -7.17
N LEU A 266 1.57 4.37 -7.51
CA LEU A 266 2.17 4.70 -8.80
C LEU A 266 3.61 5.20 -8.61
N GLY A 267 4.57 4.42 -9.09
CA GLY A 267 5.99 4.73 -8.91
C GLY A 267 6.48 5.80 -9.88
N TRP A 268 7.29 6.72 -9.40
CA TRP A 268 7.95 7.75 -10.19
C TRP A 268 9.37 7.32 -10.58
N ALA A 269 9.76 7.26 -11.84
CA ALA A 269 8.94 7.25 -13.06
C ALA A 269 9.56 6.28 -14.08
N TRP A 270 8.80 5.88 -15.10
CA TRP A 270 9.34 5.08 -16.21
C TRP A 270 10.50 5.78 -16.91
N ASN A 271 10.21 6.99 -17.39
CA ASN A 271 11.12 7.85 -18.11
C ASN A 271 10.55 9.29 -18.11
N GLY A 272 11.38 10.27 -18.45
CA GLY A 272 10.99 11.67 -18.52
C GLY A 272 11.34 12.53 -17.30
N ASP A 273 12.06 11.96 -16.33
CA ASP A 273 12.54 12.67 -15.13
C ASP A 273 13.92 13.36 -15.34
N GLY A 274 14.56 13.12 -16.50
CA GLY A 274 15.69 13.90 -16.99
C GLY A 274 16.98 13.86 -16.16
N ALA A 275 17.04 14.77 -15.18
CA ALA A 275 18.23 15.17 -14.44
C ALA A 275 18.28 14.65 -12.99
N TYR A 276 17.16 14.16 -12.44
CA TYR A 276 17.09 13.72 -11.03
C TYR A 276 17.35 12.22 -10.84
N GLY A 277 17.61 11.50 -11.93
CA GLY A 277 18.02 10.10 -11.90
C GLY A 277 16.92 9.11 -11.51
N MET A 278 15.64 9.50 -11.56
CA MET A 278 14.51 8.63 -11.20
C MET A 278 13.81 8.00 -12.42
N ASN A 279 14.54 7.81 -13.53
CA ASN A 279 14.06 7.03 -14.67
C ASN A 279 14.27 5.54 -14.38
N MET A 280 13.20 4.73 -14.39
CA MET A 280 13.28 3.27 -14.27
C MET A 280 13.82 2.61 -15.55
N ALA A 281 13.66 3.26 -16.70
CA ALA A 281 14.15 2.81 -17.99
C ALA A 281 15.45 3.52 -18.40
N GLN A 282 16.25 2.84 -19.21
CA GLN A 282 17.35 3.45 -19.95
C GLN A 282 17.37 2.93 -21.40
N PRO A 283 17.77 3.75 -22.40
CA PRO A 283 18.22 5.13 -22.24
C PRO A 283 17.09 6.07 -21.80
N SER A 284 17.43 7.19 -21.16
CA SER A 284 16.47 8.23 -20.84
C SER A 284 15.99 8.91 -22.13
N TRP A 285 14.81 9.53 -22.11
CA TRP A 285 14.36 10.32 -23.25
C TRP A 285 15.15 11.62 -23.45
N SER A 286 15.88 12.10 -22.43
CA SER A 286 16.83 13.19 -22.62
C SER A 286 17.98 12.79 -23.54
N ASP A 287 18.43 11.53 -23.42
CA ASP A 287 19.60 11.05 -24.13
C ASP A 287 19.22 10.46 -25.50
N GLN A 288 18.15 9.66 -25.53
CA GLN A 288 17.66 8.99 -26.74
C GLN A 288 16.12 8.95 -26.76
N PRO A 289 15.45 10.05 -27.16
CA PRO A 289 13.99 10.18 -27.10
C PRO A 289 13.25 9.15 -27.96
N THR A 290 13.84 8.69 -29.06
CA THR A 290 13.23 7.74 -30.01
C THR A 290 13.89 6.36 -29.95
N ALA A 291 14.42 5.98 -28.79
CA ALA A 291 15.03 4.66 -28.60
C ALA A 291 14.01 3.54 -28.90
N THR A 292 14.44 2.53 -29.65
CA THR A 292 13.59 1.38 -30.02
C THR A 292 13.63 0.26 -28.99
N THR A 293 14.59 0.31 -28.05
CA THR A 293 14.75 -0.66 -26.97
C THR A 293 15.02 0.04 -25.65
N PHE A 294 14.47 -0.51 -24.57
CA PHE A 294 14.67 -0.04 -23.21
C PHE A 294 15.13 -1.19 -22.33
N THR A 295 16.02 -0.90 -21.39
CA THR A 295 16.48 -1.81 -20.34
C THR A 295 16.25 -1.20 -18.97
N LYS A 296 16.46 -1.98 -17.90
CA LYS A 296 16.31 -1.50 -16.52
C LYS A 296 17.49 -0.59 -16.16
N SER A 297 17.20 0.60 -15.64
CA SER A 297 18.22 1.46 -15.01
C SER A 297 18.58 0.94 -13.61
N SER A 298 19.55 1.59 -12.96
CA SER A 298 19.88 1.35 -11.54
C SER A 298 18.71 1.67 -10.60
N TYR A 299 17.84 2.60 -10.99
CA TYR A 299 16.69 3.05 -10.20
C TYR A 299 15.49 2.09 -10.28
N PHE A 300 15.40 1.26 -11.32
CA PHE A 300 14.27 0.35 -11.56
C PHE A 300 13.83 -0.43 -10.32
N ASN A 301 14.78 -1.06 -9.61
CA ASN A 301 14.48 -1.92 -8.46
C ASN A 301 14.07 -1.14 -7.21
N THR A 302 14.44 0.14 -7.10
CA THR A 302 14.00 1.02 -6.00
C THR A 302 12.47 1.12 -5.96
N ILE A 303 11.86 1.21 -7.14
CA ILE A 303 10.41 1.31 -7.31
C ILE A 303 9.76 -0.06 -7.45
N TYR A 304 10.25 -0.88 -8.40
CA TYR A 304 9.57 -2.10 -8.78
C TYR A 304 9.44 -3.12 -7.64
N ASN A 305 10.41 -3.15 -6.72
CA ASN A 305 10.35 -4.02 -5.54
C ASN A 305 9.16 -3.71 -4.62
N LEU A 306 8.66 -2.47 -4.62
CA LEU A 306 7.50 -2.07 -3.82
C LEU A 306 6.17 -2.56 -4.39
N PHE A 307 6.14 -3.14 -5.61
CA PHE A 307 4.93 -3.75 -6.16
C PHE A 307 4.75 -5.22 -5.76
N PHE A 308 5.74 -5.85 -5.14
CA PHE A 308 5.61 -7.20 -4.61
C PHE A 308 4.86 -7.18 -3.29
N GLU A 309 3.97 -8.15 -3.08
CA GLU A 309 3.41 -8.45 -1.76
C GLU A 309 4.53 -8.45 -0.72
N TYR A 310 4.26 -7.87 0.46
CA TYR A 310 5.21 -7.87 1.56
C TYR A 310 5.35 -9.30 2.09
N ARG A 311 6.05 -10.17 1.35
CA ARG A 311 6.71 -11.32 1.95
C ARG A 311 7.64 -10.69 2.96
N ARG A 312 7.32 -10.80 4.25
CA ARG A 312 8.24 -10.40 5.33
C ARG A 312 9.62 -10.88 4.92
N ALA A 313 10.47 -9.94 4.52
CA ALA A 313 11.85 -10.25 4.23
C ALA A 313 12.42 -10.72 5.57
N PHE A 314 12.52 -12.03 5.76
CA PHE A 314 13.36 -12.57 6.81
C PHE A 314 14.76 -12.08 6.47
N ARG A 315 15.24 -11.10 7.24
CA ARG A 315 16.61 -10.63 7.12
C ARG A 315 17.48 -11.76 7.67
N THR A 316 17.95 -12.63 6.80
CA THR A 316 18.95 -13.64 7.16
C THR A 316 20.27 -12.91 7.31
N VAL A 317 20.65 -12.60 8.54
CA VAL A 317 22.00 -12.11 8.84
C VAL A 317 22.91 -13.34 8.80
N PHE A 318 23.67 -13.51 7.72
CA PHE A 318 24.77 -14.45 7.69
C PHE A 318 25.90 -13.89 8.56
N LEU A 319 26.17 -14.54 9.69
CA LEU A 319 27.42 -14.30 10.40
C LEU A 319 28.56 -14.88 9.54
N PRO A 320 29.69 -14.17 9.37
CA PRO A 320 30.81 -14.69 8.61
C PRO A 320 31.30 -16.00 9.24
N ALA A 321 31.68 -16.95 8.37
CA ALA A 321 32.21 -18.24 8.78
C ALA A 321 33.43 -18.04 9.68
N SER A 322 33.33 -18.44 10.95
CA SER A 322 34.50 -18.77 11.75
C SER A 322 35.10 -20.04 11.14
N THR A 323 36.41 -20.04 10.96
CA THR A 323 37.21 -21.11 10.34
C THR A 323 37.37 -22.36 11.20
N ASP A 324 36.59 -22.51 12.27
CA ASP A 324 36.76 -23.61 13.21
C ASP A 324 35.53 -24.53 13.20
N ASN A 325 35.80 -25.84 13.31
CA ASN A 325 34.91 -27.01 13.19
C ASN A 325 33.72 -27.04 14.20
N HIS A 326 32.92 -25.98 14.29
CA HIS A 326 31.74 -25.90 15.13
C HIS A 326 30.44 -25.88 14.31
N PRO A 327 29.34 -26.48 14.83
CA PRO A 327 28.08 -26.57 14.11
C PRO A 327 27.54 -25.20 13.68
N HIS A 328 27.08 -25.09 12.44
CA HIS A 328 26.49 -23.86 11.90
C HIS A 328 25.13 -23.60 12.55
N PHE A 329 24.96 -22.40 13.12
CA PHE A 329 23.68 -21.93 13.66
C PHE A 329 23.16 -20.77 12.81
N VAL A 330 21.97 -20.92 12.25
CA VAL A 330 21.25 -19.79 11.62
C VAL A 330 20.33 -19.17 12.66
N ARG A 331 20.48 -17.85 12.86
CA ARG A 331 19.64 -17.08 13.79
C ARG A 331 18.54 -16.38 12.98
N ILE A 332 17.31 -16.86 13.11
CA ILE A 332 16.14 -16.26 12.45
C ILE A 332 15.55 -15.20 13.39
N PHE A 333 15.56 -13.94 12.96
CA PHE A 333 14.96 -12.83 13.70
C PHE A 333 13.50 -12.65 13.28
N HIS A 334 12.61 -12.58 14.28
CA HIS A 334 11.20 -12.30 14.09
C HIS A 334 10.96 -10.78 14.29
N PRO A 335 10.25 -10.07 13.39
CA PRO A 335 10.16 -8.60 13.44
C PRO A 335 9.11 -8.07 14.43
N LYS A 336 8.88 -8.73 15.57
CA LYS A 336 8.04 -8.19 16.64
C LYS A 336 8.81 -8.13 17.96
N ASN A 337 8.93 -6.91 18.50
CA ASN A 337 9.31 -6.56 19.86
C ASN A 337 10.46 -7.37 20.46
N GLY A 338 11.68 -7.14 19.98
CA GLY A 338 12.92 -7.25 20.77
C GLY A 338 13.26 -8.56 21.50
N GLN A 339 12.45 -9.62 21.46
CA GLN A 339 12.70 -10.82 22.25
C GLN A 339 12.22 -12.10 21.55
N LYS A 340 13.12 -13.09 21.58
CA LYS A 340 13.05 -14.48 21.10
C LYS A 340 13.53 -14.69 19.65
N SER A 341 14.85 -14.87 19.53
CA SER A 341 15.46 -15.59 18.41
C SER A 341 15.33 -17.10 18.63
N LYS A 342 15.06 -17.87 17.58
CA LYS A 342 15.13 -19.34 17.63
C LYS A 342 16.43 -19.77 16.94
N GLN A 343 17.31 -20.44 17.66
CA GLN A 343 18.48 -21.10 17.06
C GLN A 343 18.04 -22.44 16.49
N VAL A 344 18.33 -22.67 15.21
CA VAL A 344 18.15 -23.97 14.56
C VAL A 344 19.56 -24.56 14.39
N LYS A 345 19.77 -25.75 14.98
CA LYS A 345 21.01 -26.52 14.82
C LYS A 345 20.97 -27.20 13.46
N MET A 346 21.92 -26.89 12.58
CA MET A 346 22.02 -27.55 11.28
C MET A 346 22.94 -28.77 11.36
N ALA A 347 22.58 -29.84 10.63
CA ALA A 347 23.48 -30.97 10.43
C ALA A 347 24.71 -30.51 9.61
N PRO A 348 25.91 -31.06 9.88
CA PRO A 348 27.10 -30.72 9.11
C PRO A 348 26.91 -31.11 7.65
N ALA A 349 27.17 -30.18 6.73
CA ALA A 349 27.13 -30.45 5.30
C ALA A 349 28.27 -31.40 4.89
N PRO A 350 28.06 -32.31 3.93
CA PRO A 350 29.14 -33.07 3.33
C PRO A 350 30.19 -32.12 2.74
N ARG A 351 31.47 -32.40 3.00
CA ARG A 351 32.60 -31.59 2.52
C ARG A 351 32.60 -31.50 0.99
N GLY A 352 32.47 -30.29 0.44
CA GLY A 352 32.82 -30.03 -0.97
C GLY A 352 31.91 -29.09 -1.76
N GLU A 353 30.68 -28.81 -1.34
CA GLU A 353 29.79 -27.93 -2.12
C GLU A 353 29.67 -26.53 -1.53
N LYS A 354 29.94 -25.51 -2.36
CA LYS A 354 29.57 -24.12 -2.08
C LYS A 354 28.06 -24.08 -1.81
N PHE A 355 27.69 -23.88 -0.54
CA PHE A 355 26.30 -23.81 -0.10
C PHE A 355 25.56 -22.72 -0.89
N CYS A 356 24.80 -23.11 -1.91
CA CYS A 356 24.19 -22.18 -2.84
C CYS A 356 23.03 -21.46 -2.13
N VAL A 357 23.02 -20.12 -2.18
CA VAL A 357 21.96 -19.23 -1.68
C VAL A 357 20.56 -19.69 -2.13
N LYS A 358 20.46 -20.39 -3.26
CA LYS A 358 19.23 -21.00 -3.78
C LYS A 358 18.62 -22.05 -2.85
N THR A 359 19.42 -22.86 -2.16
CA THR A 359 18.93 -23.96 -1.30
C THR A 359 18.33 -23.42 0.00
N ALA A 360 18.93 -22.39 0.59
CA ALA A 360 18.40 -21.74 1.79
C ALA A 360 17.12 -20.93 1.51
N ALA A 361 17.06 -20.24 0.35
CA ALA A 361 15.84 -19.56 -0.08
C ALA A 361 14.69 -20.56 -0.32
N LYS A 362 14.97 -21.69 -0.98
CA LYS A 362 14.00 -22.75 -1.22
C LYS A 362 13.48 -23.37 0.09
N MET A 363 14.35 -23.65 1.06
CA MET A 363 13.93 -24.16 2.37
C MET A 363 13.11 -23.14 3.19
N ALA A 364 13.42 -21.84 3.08
CA ALA A 364 12.63 -20.79 3.70
C ALA A 364 11.24 -20.63 3.04
N GLU A 365 11.16 -20.80 1.72
CA GLU A 365 9.89 -20.85 0.99
C GLU A 365 9.05 -22.07 1.37
N GLU A 366 9.66 -23.25 1.45
CA GLU A 366 8.99 -24.48 1.89
C GLU A 366 8.47 -24.36 3.33
N TYR A 367 9.26 -23.78 4.23
CA TYR A 367 8.84 -23.56 5.62
C TYR A 367 7.73 -22.51 5.75
N ALA A 368 7.78 -21.42 4.96
CA ALA A 368 6.71 -20.43 4.92
C ALA A 368 5.42 -21.00 4.32
N ALA A 369 5.53 -21.85 3.29
CA ALA A 369 4.40 -22.57 2.71
C ALA A 369 3.80 -23.57 3.72
N GLN A 370 4.62 -24.27 4.50
CA GLN A 370 4.14 -25.15 5.57
C GLN A 370 3.42 -24.38 6.69
N LEU A 371 3.90 -23.19 7.05
CA LEU A 371 3.23 -22.31 8.02
C LEU A 371 1.89 -21.80 7.51
N LYS A 372 1.82 -21.37 6.25
CA LYS A 372 0.57 -20.97 5.61
C LYS A 372 -0.42 -22.13 5.57
N ARG A 373 0.03 -23.32 5.18
CA ARG A 373 -0.77 -24.54 5.14
C ARG A 373 -1.27 -24.93 6.53
N LYS A 374 -0.46 -24.79 7.58
CA LYS A 374 -0.90 -25.01 8.97
C LYS A 374 -1.97 -24.01 9.40
N GLN A 375 -1.85 -22.74 9.02
CA GLN A 375 -2.87 -21.72 9.31
C GLN A 375 -4.16 -21.97 8.54
N GLU A 376 -4.06 -22.29 7.25
CA GLU A 376 -5.21 -22.65 6.41
C GLU A 376 -5.92 -23.90 6.94
N ILE A 377 -5.18 -24.93 7.35
CA ILE A 377 -5.74 -26.13 8.00
C ILE A 377 -6.42 -25.78 9.33
N GLN A 378 -5.82 -24.92 10.15
CA GLN A 378 -6.46 -24.48 11.40
C GLN A 378 -7.76 -23.73 11.14
N PHE A 379 -7.81 -22.86 10.13
CA PHE A 379 -9.05 -22.18 9.74
C PHE A 379 -10.08 -23.15 9.15
N LEU A 380 -9.65 -24.11 8.33
CA LEU A 380 -10.52 -25.16 7.79
C LEU A 380 -11.13 -26.02 8.90
N ILE A 381 -10.34 -26.46 9.87
CA ILE A 381 -10.82 -27.24 11.02
C ILE A 381 -11.79 -26.41 11.85
N GLN A 382 -11.49 -25.14 12.11
CA GLN A 382 -12.38 -24.25 12.84
C GLN A 382 -13.71 -24.05 12.11
N SER A 383 -13.68 -23.77 10.81
CA SER A 383 -14.88 -23.64 9.99
C SER A 383 -15.68 -24.94 9.93
N PHE A 384 -15.01 -26.09 9.78
CA PHE A 384 -15.67 -27.39 9.77
C PHE A 384 -16.34 -27.71 11.11
N LEU A 385 -15.68 -27.43 12.23
CA LEU A 385 -16.27 -27.60 13.56
C LEU A 385 -17.47 -26.68 13.77
N ILE A 386 -17.35 -25.40 13.40
CA ILE A 386 -18.46 -24.44 13.52
C ILE A 386 -19.65 -24.89 12.68
N CYS A 387 -19.43 -25.25 11.41
CA CYS A 387 -20.50 -25.76 10.54
C CYS A 387 -21.10 -27.07 11.07
N GLY A 388 -20.27 -27.98 11.58
CA GLY A 388 -20.73 -29.25 12.17
C GLY A 388 -21.62 -29.04 13.40
N PHE A 389 -21.24 -28.12 14.30
CA PHE A 389 -22.07 -27.78 15.46
C PHE A 389 -23.39 -27.13 15.05
N LEU A 390 -23.38 -26.27 14.04
CA LEU A 390 -24.60 -25.64 13.50
C LEU A 390 -25.54 -26.69 12.89
N GLU A 391 -25.02 -27.71 12.20
CA GLU A 391 -25.88 -28.75 11.63
C GLU A 391 -26.41 -29.74 12.66
N VAL A 392 -25.63 -30.09 13.69
CA VAL A 392 -26.14 -30.90 14.82
C VAL A 392 -27.24 -30.14 15.55
N GLN A 393 -27.09 -28.83 15.71
CA GLN A 393 -28.14 -27.96 16.27
C GLN A 393 -29.41 -27.98 15.40
N ASN A 394 -29.28 -27.81 14.07
CA ASN A 394 -30.43 -27.85 13.16
C ASN A 394 -31.15 -29.21 13.18
N LEU A 395 -30.39 -30.31 13.21
CA LEU A 395 -30.95 -31.66 13.34
C LEU A 395 -31.69 -31.85 14.66
N THR A 396 -31.15 -31.31 15.75
CA THR A 396 -31.80 -31.34 17.07
C THR A 396 -33.14 -30.60 17.00
N PHE A 397 -33.21 -29.40 16.39
CA PHE A 397 -34.48 -28.68 16.22
C PHE A 397 -35.48 -29.39 15.30
N ALA A 398 -35.01 -30.15 14.31
CA ALA A 398 -35.89 -30.90 13.41
C ALA A 398 -36.48 -32.16 14.07
N TRP A 399 -35.76 -32.78 15.00
CA TRP A 399 -36.13 -34.07 15.61
C TRP A 399 -36.77 -33.94 16.99
N THR A 400 -36.51 -32.84 17.71
CA THR A 400 -37.04 -32.65 19.07
C THR A 400 -38.58 -32.62 19.10
N PRO A 401 -39.28 -31.93 18.18
CA PRO A 401 -40.76 -31.95 18.19
C PRO A 401 -41.37 -33.34 17.98
N SER A 402 -40.74 -34.22 17.19
CA SER A 402 -41.25 -35.58 16.96
C SER A 402 -40.99 -36.50 18.15
N LEU A 403 -39.85 -36.34 18.84
CA LEU A 403 -39.52 -37.11 20.06
C LEU A 403 -40.46 -36.83 21.24
N PHE A 404 -40.97 -35.60 21.33
CA PHE A 404 -41.83 -35.15 22.44
C PHE A 404 -43.31 -35.05 22.06
N SER A 405 -43.68 -35.44 20.84
CA SER A 405 -45.07 -35.43 20.34
C SER A 405 -46.00 -36.43 21.03
N SER A 406 -45.45 -37.42 21.73
CA SER A 406 -46.18 -38.47 22.47
C SER A 406 -46.45 -38.13 23.94
N LEU A 407 -46.04 -36.94 24.41
CA LEU A 407 -46.29 -36.50 25.78
C LEU A 407 -47.64 -35.78 25.88
N ASP A 408 -48.51 -36.30 26.75
CA ASP A 408 -49.82 -35.70 27.01
C ASP A 408 -49.71 -34.41 27.85
N GLY A 409 -50.62 -33.46 27.61
CA GLY A 409 -50.74 -32.22 28.39
C GLY A 409 -49.99 -31.03 27.78
N GLN A 410 -49.47 -30.13 28.64
CA GLN A 410 -48.84 -28.86 28.21
C GLN A 410 -47.38 -29.00 27.76
N TRP A 411 -46.82 -30.21 27.79
CA TRP A 411 -45.42 -30.47 27.47
C TRP A 411 -45.00 -30.09 26.04
N PRO A 412 -45.79 -30.36 24.98
CA PRO A 412 -45.44 -29.94 23.63
C PRO A 412 -45.31 -28.41 23.50
N PHE A 413 -46.15 -27.67 24.22
CA PHE A 413 -46.09 -26.21 24.27
C PHE A 413 -44.82 -25.71 24.98
N LEU A 414 -44.48 -26.30 26.14
CA LEU A 414 -43.27 -25.93 26.88
C LEU A 414 -42.00 -26.25 26.09
N VAL A 415 -41.95 -27.39 25.40
CA VAL A 415 -40.82 -27.76 24.54
C VAL A 415 -40.66 -26.76 23.39
N THR A 416 -41.75 -26.44 22.68
CA THR A 416 -41.73 -25.45 21.59
C THR A 416 -41.33 -24.06 22.09
N PHE A 417 -41.82 -23.66 23.27
CA PHE A 417 -41.47 -22.39 23.90
C PHE A 417 -39.97 -22.34 24.26
N SER A 418 -39.45 -23.39 24.90
CA SER A 418 -38.03 -23.50 25.24
C SER A 418 -37.13 -23.52 24.00
N GLU A 419 -37.53 -24.22 22.94
CA GLU A 419 -36.81 -24.25 21.66
C GLU A 419 -36.68 -22.85 21.04
N ASN A 420 -37.77 -22.08 21.04
CA ASN A 420 -37.76 -20.71 20.52
C ASN A 420 -36.80 -19.81 21.32
N TRP A 421 -36.80 -19.92 22.65
CA TRP A 421 -35.88 -19.16 23.51
C TRP A 421 -34.42 -19.58 23.32
N ILE A 422 -34.16 -20.88 23.22
CA ILE A 422 -32.82 -21.42 22.94
C ILE A 422 -32.33 -20.95 21.56
N SER A 423 -33.21 -20.91 20.56
CA SER A 423 -32.87 -20.40 19.22
C SER A 423 -32.52 -18.91 19.23
N ILE A 424 -33.26 -18.09 19.98
CA ILE A 424 -32.94 -16.66 20.16
C ILE A 424 -31.59 -16.49 20.88
N LEU A 425 -31.34 -17.26 21.95
CA LEU A 425 -30.07 -17.27 22.67
C LEU A 425 -28.91 -17.70 21.76
N LEU A 426 -29.04 -18.77 21.00
CA LEU A 426 -27.98 -19.27 20.10
C LEU A 426 -27.71 -18.32 18.93
N ASN A 427 -28.73 -17.68 18.37
CA ASN A 427 -28.55 -16.62 17.37
C ASN A 427 -27.87 -15.37 17.94
N SER A 428 -28.02 -15.10 19.25
CA SER A 428 -27.29 -14.03 19.94
C SER A 428 -25.84 -14.41 20.30
N ILE A 429 -25.52 -15.70 20.40
CA ILE A 429 -24.18 -16.24 20.73
C ILE A 429 -23.27 -16.33 19.48
N SER A 430 -23.82 -16.47 18.28
CA SER A 430 -23.04 -16.54 17.03
C SER A 430 -22.09 -15.34 16.82
N PRO A 431 -22.51 -14.09 17.05
CA PRO A 431 -21.60 -12.95 17.09
C PRO A 431 -20.53 -13.11 18.18
N ILE A 432 -20.90 -13.55 19.39
CA ILE A 432 -19.98 -13.68 20.54
C ILE A 432 -18.89 -14.71 20.26
N ILE A 433 -19.22 -15.84 19.62
CA ILE A 433 -18.24 -16.85 19.19
C ILE A 433 -17.34 -16.28 18.09
N LEU A 434 -17.90 -15.56 17.11
CA LEU A 434 -17.13 -14.85 16.09
C LEU A 434 -16.14 -13.85 16.73
N PHE A 435 -16.58 -13.09 17.73
CA PHE A 435 -15.77 -12.13 18.48
C PHE A 435 -14.74 -12.79 19.41
N SER A 436 -15.05 -13.97 19.97
CA SER A 436 -14.22 -14.65 20.97
C SER A 436 -13.13 -15.53 20.35
N PHE A 437 -13.38 -16.14 19.19
CA PHE A 437 -12.43 -17.06 18.55
C PHE A 437 -11.64 -16.42 17.40
N ASN A 438 -12.15 -15.38 16.75
CA ASN A 438 -11.42 -14.69 15.70
C ASN A 438 -10.30 -13.81 16.30
N ILE A 439 -9.04 -14.19 16.03
CA ILE A 439 -7.85 -13.54 16.61
C ILE A 439 -7.68 -12.09 16.11
N ASP A 440 -8.12 -11.80 14.90
CA ASP A 440 -7.98 -10.49 14.26
C ASP A 440 -9.05 -9.52 14.74
N VAL A 441 -10.29 -9.99 14.90
CA VAL A 441 -11.37 -9.21 15.52
C VAL A 441 -11.01 -8.85 16.97
N ARG A 442 -10.46 -9.80 17.75
CA ARG A 442 -9.97 -9.51 19.12
C ARG A 442 -8.86 -8.48 19.15
N ARG A 443 -7.98 -8.46 18.13
CA ARG A 443 -6.92 -7.45 18.01
C ARG A 443 -7.51 -6.07 17.71
N ILE A 444 -8.49 -5.99 16.82
CA ILE A 444 -9.18 -4.75 16.45
C ILE A 444 -9.95 -4.19 17.65
N VAL A 445 -10.72 -5.03 18.35
CA VAL A 445 -11.47 -4.64 19.55
C VAL A 445 -10.51 -4.16 20.65
N ARG A 446 -9.40 -4.86 20.91
CA ARG A 446 -8.38 -4.38 21.86
C ARG A 446 -7.83 -3.01 21.49
N GLN A 447 -7.59 -2.73 20.21
CA GLN A 447 -7.11 -1.43 19.76
C GLN A 447 -8.14 -0.32 19.93
N LEU A 448 -9.43 -0.65 19.85
CA LEU A 448 -10.54 0.30 20.06
C LEU A 448 -10.76 0.65 21.54
N PHE A 449 -10.48 -0.27 22.48
CA PHE A 449 -10.74 -0.07 23.92
C PHE A 449 -9.51 0.37 24.75
N VAL A 450 -8.29 0.22 24.25
CA VAL A 450 -7.06 0.71 24.92
C VAL A 450 -7.05 2.24 25.18
N PRO A 451 -7.64 3.11 24.34
CA PRO A 451 -7.72 4.54 24.64
C PRO A 451 -8.63 4.85 25.84
N PHE A 452 -9.60 3.99 26.16
CA PHE A 452 -10.62 4.27 27.17
C PHE A 452 -10.14 4.02 28.61
N PHE A 453 -9.15 3.14 28.80
CA PHE A 453 -8.61 2.80 30.12
C PHE A 453 -7.34 3.57 30.50
N LEU A 454 -6.74 4.32 29.55
CA LEU A 454 -5.56 5.16 29.83
C LEU A 454 -5.93 6.56 30.35
N SER A 455 -7.22 6.93 30.33
CA SER A 455 -7.73 8.20 30.87
C SER A 455 -7.99 8.21 32.38
N PHE A 456 -7.79 7.07 33.07
CA PHE A 456 -7.79 7.00 34.53
C PHE A 456 -6.44 6.46 35.02
N ARG A 457 -5.43 7.34 35.08
CA ARG A 457 -4.26 7.11 35.94
C ARG A 457 -4.09 8.28 36.90
N CYS A 458 -4.11 7.90 38.18
CA CYS A 458 -3.99 8.73 39.37
C CYS A 458 -2.68 9.56 39.37
N PRO A 459 -2.67 10.83 39.80
CA PRO A 459 -1.47 11.70 39.73
C PRO A 459 -0.33 11.36 40.70
N PHE A 460 -0.44 10.32 41.52
CA PHE A 460 0.44 10.11 42.69
C PHE A 460 1.53 9.02 42.55
N CYS A 461 1.76 8.43 41.38
CA CYS A 461 2.77 7.37 41.21
C CYS A 461 3.93 7.75 40.28
N ALA A 462 4.43 8.98 40.40
CA ALA A 462 5.70 9.39 39.79
C ALA A 462 6.76 9.58 40.88
N ALA A 463 7.21 8.48 41.48
CA ALA A 463 8.45 8.45 42.23
C ALA A 463 9.17 7.13 41.97
N ASP A 464 10.41 7.29 41.51
CA ASP A 464 11.53 6.38 41.72
C ASP A 464 11.60 5.09 40.88
N ARG A 465 12.25 5.17 39.71
CA ARG A 465 13.15 4.13 39.17
C ARG A 465 14.21 4.74 38.26
N SER A 466 15.42 4.88 38.80
CA SER A 466 16.66 5.01 38.02
C SER A 466 17.02 3.69 37.33
N PRO A 467 17.61 3.71 36.12
CA PRO A 467 18.03 2.49 35.43
C PRO A 467 19.37 1.96 35.96
N PRO A 468 19.59 0.63 36.03
CA PRO A 468 20.86 0.08 36.44
C PRO A 468 21.94 0.35 35.39
N ALA A 469 23.11 0.78 35.88
CA ALA A 469 24.31 1.03 35.10
C ALA A 469 24.77 -0.23 34.36
N GLY A 470 25.10 -0.09 33.07
CA GLY A 470 25.71 -1.16 32.28
C GLY A 470 25.19 -1.34 30.86
N VAL A 471 24.92 -0.27 30.11
CA VAL A 471 24.80 -0.34 28.65
C VAL A 471 25.47 0.88 28.05
N VAL A 472 26.70 0.69 27.54
CA VAL A 472 27.41 1.69 26.73
C VAL A 472 26.69 1.78 25.38
N GLN A 473 26.03 2.90 25.11
CA GLN A 473 25.56 3.26 23.78
C GLN A 473 26.76 3.58 22.89
N VAL A 474 27.01 2.72 21.89
CA VAL A 474 27.92 3.05 20.78
C VAL A 474 27.15 3.93 19.79
N ARG A 475 27.53 5.21 19.72
CA ARG A 475 27.17 6.14 18.65
C ARG A 475 27.79 5.64 17.34
N HIS A 476 26.98 5.45 16.30
CA HIS A 476 27.47 5.25 14.95
C HIS A 476 27.46 6.56 14.16
N LEU A 477 28.65 7.08 13.88
CA LEU A 477 28.95 7.87 12.69
C LEU A 477 29.64 6.96 11.65
N PRO A 478 29.59 7.33 10.36
CA PRO A 478 29.55 6.38 9.25
C PRO A 478 30.94 6.15 8.68
N THR A 479 31.25 4.94 8.19
CA THR A 479 32.26 4.82 7.15
C THR A 479 32.10 3.58 6.29
N ALA A 480 32.30 3.83 5.00
CA ALA A 480 32.57 2.90 3.93
C ALA A 480 33.56 1.80 4.31
N ALA A 481 33.30 0.58 3.84
CA ALA A 481 34.25 -0.52 3.87
C ALA A 481 34.96 -0.61 2.51
N ARG A 482 36.28 -0.45 2.51
CA ARG A 482 37.17 -1.22 1.63
C ARG A 482 38.23 -1.91 2.48
N PHE A 483 38.50 -3.15 2.05
CA PHE A 483 39.40 -4.17 2.60
C PHE A 483 40.82 -3.67 2.93
N VAL A 484 41.49 -4.26 3.94
CA VAL A 484 42.55 -5.28 3.81
C VAL A 484 43.21 -5.58 5.17
N ALA A 485 43.45 -6.88 5.37
CA ALA A 485 44.36 -7.63 6.25
C ALA A 485 45.16 -6.97 7.40
N ALA A 486 45.13 -7.67 8.54
CA ALA A 486 46.02 -7.50 9.68
C ALA A 486 47.46 -7.96 9.39
N ARG A 487 48.46 -7.20 9.86
CA ARG A 487 49.79 -7.72 10.21
C ARG A 487 50.36 -7.00 11.43
N HIS A 488 51.06 -7.79 12.23
CA HIS A 488 51.63 -7.48 13.53
C HIS A 488 52.82 -6.50 13.52
N HIS A 489 52.97 -5.85 14.68
CA HIS A 489 54.20 -5.49 15.39
C HIS A 489 55.09 -4.29 14.97
N ARG A 490 55.26 -3.44 16.00
CA ARG A 490 56.42 -2.65 16.44
C ARG A 490 56.70 -1.29 15.77
N GLN A 491 56.85 -0.33 16.68
CA GLN A 491 57.41 1.01 16.53
C GLN A 491 58.74 0.99 15.76
N VAL A 492 59.04 2.06 15.01
CA VAL A 492 60.08 3.06 15.33
C VAL A 492 60.02 4.20 14.27
N GLN A 493 60.47 5.36 14.73
CA GLN A 493 60.58 6.71 14.18
C GLN A 493 60.96 6.98 12.71
N GLN A 494 60.52 8.18 12.28
CA GLN A 494 61.20 9.22 11.47
C GLN A 494 61.27 9.17 9.92
N CYS A 495 60.56 10.16 9.35
CA CYS A 495 60.98 11.18 8.37
C CYS A 495 61.22 10.85 6.86
N PRO A 496 61.12 11.88 5.98
CA PRO A 496 60.46 11.80 4.67
C PRO A 496 61.38 12.08 3.46
N SER A 497 60.95 11.67 2.25
CA SER A 497 61.33 12.28 0.94
C SER A 497 60.66 11.49 -0.21
N GLN A 498 59.88 12.16 -1.06
CA GLN A 498 60.21 12.69 -2.41
C GLN A 498 60.09 11.67 -3.57
N PHE A 499 59.22 12.06 -4.53
CA PHE A 499 59.37 12.05 -5.99
C PHE A 499 60.10 10.89 -6.71
N PHE A 500 59.43 10.24 -7.67
CA PHE A 500 59.59 10.37 -9.14
C PHE A 500 58.70 9.29 -9.83
N VAL A 501 57.71 9.68 -10.64
CA VAL A 501 57.68 9.63 -12.13
C VAL A 501 57.71 8.21 -12.73
N THR A 502 56.57 7.72 -13.21
CA THR A 502 56.17 7.73 -14.64
C THR A 502 54.68 7.39 -14.74
#